data_AF-A0A6G8Q7Z5-F1
#
_entry.id   AF-A0A6G8Q7Z5-F1
#
_cell.length_a   1.000
_cell.length_b   1.000
_cell.length_c   1.000
_cell.angle_alpha   90.00
_cell.angle_beta   90.00
_cell.angle_gamma   90.00
#
_symmetry.space_group_name_H-M   'P 1'
#
loop_
_entity.id
_entity.type
_entity.pdbx_description
1 polymer ?
#
loop_
_entity_poly.entity_id
_entity_poly.type
_entity_poly.pdbx_seq_one_letter_code
_entity_poly.pdbx_strand_id
1 'polypeptide(L)'
;MGPLYEVEYLRDETLTTTAVGDVCAHYFDAAGRPAAEKYDSRLVAIDRDGLRRASLTIGMAGGREKVAGIVGATRAGLIDSLVTDEETANMCIRMVEAA
;
A
#
# COMPACT_ATOMS: atom_id res chain seq x y z
N MET A 1 27.50 -9.22 4.52
CA MET A 1 26.62 -8.07 4.76
C MET A 1 25.20 -8.55 4.52
N GLY A 2 24.52 -9.03 5.57
CA GLY A 2 23.20 -9.65 5.46
C GLY A 2 22.09 -8.63 5.16
N PRO A 3 20.94 -9.05 4.63
CA PRO A 3 19.90 -8.11 4.22
C PRO A 3 19.35 -7.38 5.45
N LEU A 4 19.35 -6.04 5.37
CA LEU A 4 18.93 -5.10 6.42
C LEU A 4 17.40 -5.10 6.69
N TYR A 5 16.70 -6.20 6.40
CA TYR A 5 15.24 -6.26 6.38
C TYR A 5 14.62 -7.41 7.17
N GLU A 6 15.37 -8.12 8.02
CA GLU A 6 14.76 -8.98 9.04
C GLU A 6 14.47 -8.18 10.30
N VAL A 7 13.46 -7.31 10.24
CA VAL A 7 12.89 -6.70 11.44
C VAL A 7 11.83 -7.67 11.96
N GLU A 8 12.02 -8.15 13.18
CA GLU A 8 11.19 -9.14 13.90
C GLU A 8 9.68 -8.80 13.93
N TYR A 9 9.31 -7.53 13.67
CA TYR A 9 7.94 -7.04 13.52
C TYR A 9 7.16 -7.65 12.34
N LEU A 10 7.83 -8.15 11.30
CA LEU A 10 7.19 -8.74 10.10
C LEU A 10 6.78 -10.21 10.26
N ARG A 11 7.00 -10.81 11.44
CA ARG A 11 6.66 -12.23 11.71
C ARG A 11 5.19 -12.46 12.11
N ASP A 12 4.31 -11.50 11.88
CA ASP A 12 2.88 -11.75 12.01
C ASP A 12 2.35 -12.42 10.74
N GLU A 13 1.96 -13.69 10.85
CA GLU A 13 1.37 -14.46 9.76
C GLU A 13 0.14 -13.76 9.15
N THR A 14 -0.55 -12.90 9.90
CA THR A 14 -1.71 -12.13 9.41
C THR A 14 -1.28 -11.05 8.41
N LEU A 15 -0.14 -10.39 8.66
CA LEU A 15 0.44 -9.37 7.79
C LEU A 15 0.88 -9.97 6.45
N THR A 16 1.49 -11.16 6.48
CA THR A 16 2.04 -11.82 5.29
C THR A 16 0.99 -12.49 4.41
N THR A 17 -0.20 -12.77 4.95
CA THR A 17 -1.26 -13.51 4.22
C THR A 17 -2.33 -12.62 3.59
N THR A 18 -2.52 -11.39 4.11
CA THR A 18 -3.67 -10.55 3.71
C THR A 18 -3.27 -9.23 3.05
N ALA A 19 -2.10 -8.67 3.41
CA ALA A 19 -1.68 -7.39 2.87
C ALA A 19 -1.22 -7.50 1.41
N VAL A 20 -1.65 -6.55 0.57
CA VAL A 20 -1.18 -6.43 -0.82
C VAL A 20 -0.18 -5.28 -1.02
N GLY A 21 0.02 -4.47 0.03
CA GLY A 21 0.97 -3.36 0.04
C GLY A 21 0.85 -2.52 1.31
N ASP A 22 1.64 -1.44 1.35
CA ASP A 22 1.62 -0.41 2.38
C ASP A 22 1.93 0.97 1.80
N VAL A 23 1.53 2.01 2.51
CA VAL A 23 1.99 3.40 2.30
C VAL A 23 2.43 3.92 3.66
N CYS A 24 3.69 4.34 3.79
CA CYS A 24 4.26 4.77 5.08
C CYS A 24 4.07 3.71 6.20
N ALA A 25 4.23 2.42 5.89
CA ALA A 25 3.99 1.28 6.78
C ALA A 25 2.53 1.06 7.22
N HIS A 26 1.57 1.80 6.63
CA HIS A 26 0.15 1.53 6.78
C HIS A 26 -0.29 0.43 5.82
N TYR A 27 -0.20 -0.83 6.26
CA TYR A 27 -0.57 -1.98 5.43
C TYR A 27 -2.07 -2.02 5.13
N PHE A 28 -2.43 -2.51 3.95
CA PHE A 28 -3.82 -2.66 3.50
C PHE A 28 -4.03 -3.92 2.65
N ASP A 29 -5.27 -4.41 2.62
CA ASP A 29 -5.71 -5.51 1.77
C ASP A 29 -6.13 -5.03 0.36
N ALA A 30 -6.51 -5.97 -0.52
CA ALA A 30 -6.94 -5.65 -1.89
C ALA A 30 -8.20 -4.78 -1.98
N ALA A 31 -9.01 -4.73 -0.93
CA ALA A 31 -10.19 -3.86 -0.82
C ALA A 31 -9.85 -2.49 -0.21
N GLY A 32 -8.59 -2.24 0.16
CA GLY A 32 -8.15 -1.01 0.81
C GLY A 32 -8.42 -0.94 2.31
N ARG A 33 -8.81 -2.06 2.95
CA ARG A 33 -9.03 -2.12 4.40
C ARG A 33 -7.69 -2.29 5.13
N PRO A 34 -7.52 -1.71 6.33
CA PRO A 34 -6.31 -1.92 7.13
C PRO A 34 -6.04 -3.41 7.40
N ALA A 35 -4.84 -3.89 7.08
CA ALA A 35 -4.45 -5.29 7.32
C ALA A 35 -3.66 -5.48 8.63
N ALA A 36 -3.31 -4.37 9.31
CA ALA A 36 -2.32 -4.35 10.38
C ALA A 36 -2.60 -3.31 11.47
N GLU A 37 -3.86 -2.94 11.68
CA GLU A 37 -4.24 -1.76 12.49
C GLU A 37 -3.68 -1.79 13.93
N LYS A 38 -3.47 -2.98 14.52
CA LYS A 38 -2.82 -3.12 15.84
C LYS A 38 -1.37 -2.61 15.89
N TYR A 39 -0.72 -2.45 14.74
CA TYR A 39 0.63 -1.93 14.60
C TYR A 39 0.65 -0.41 14.40
N ASP A 40 -0.42 0.18 13.88
CA ASP A 40 -0.49 1.60 13.51
C ASP A 40 -0.20 2.51 14.72
N SER A 41 -0.63 2.13 15.94
CA SER A 41 -0.38 2.89 17.19
C SER A 41 1.11 2.95 17.60
N ARG A 42 1.96 2.11 17.02
CA ARG A 42 3.40 2.05 17.28
C ARG A 42 4.23 2.61 16.12
N LEU A 43 3.59 3.07 15.04
CA LEU A 43 4.28 3.65 13.90
C LEU A 43 4.73 5.08 14.23
N VAL A 44 6.01 5.36 13.98
CA VAL A 44 6.54 6.72 13.93
C VAL A 44 6.49 7.18 12.47
N ALA A 45 5.29 7.51 12.00
CA ALA A 45 5.00 7.95 10.64
C ALA A 45 3.81 8.90 10.64
N ILE A 46 3.53 9.55 9.50
CA ILE A 46 2.25 10.22 9.29
C ILE A 46 1.12 9.21 9.47
N ASP A 47 0.03 9.58 10.13
CA ASP A 47 -1.13 8.70 10.28
C ASP A 47 -1.97 8.64 8.97
N ARG A 48 -2.85 7.63 8.87
CA ARG A 48 -3.70 7.44 7.67
C ARG A 48 -4.58 8.66 7.39
N ASP A 49 -5.10 9.27 8.43
CA ASP A 49 -5.97 10.44 8.27
C ASP A 49 -5.17 11.67 7.84
N GLY A 50 -3.90 11.78 8.23
CA GLY A 50 -2.96 12.79 7.75
C GLY A 50 -2.71 12.66 6.26
N LEU A 51 -2.50 11.45 5.76
CA LEU A 51 -2.41 11.17 4.32
C LEU A 51 -3.71 11.57 3.60
N ARG A 52 -4.87 11.17 4.13
CA ARG A 52 -6.19 11.50 3.54
C ARG A 52 -6.54 12.98 3.57
N ARG A 53 -6.04 13.74 4.56
CA ARG A 53 -6.27 15.19 4.69
C ARG A 53 -5.32 16.03 3.85
N ALA A 54 -4.18 15.47 3.43
CA ALA A 54 -3.26 16.19 2.57
C ALA A 54 -3.98 16.59 1.28
N SER A 55 -3.79 17.83 0.82
CA SER A 55 -4.45 18.33 -0.38
C SER A 55 -4.08 17.55 -1.65
N LEU A 56 -2.94 16.86 -1.62
CA LEU A 56 -2.43 16.05 -2.72
C LEU A 56 -1.47 15.00 -2.15
N THR A 57 -1.74 13.72 -2.43
CA THR A 57 -0.87 12.59 -2.08
C THR A 57 -0.53 11.78 -3.32
N ILE A 58 0.70 11.96 -3.80
CA ILE A 58 1.19 11.33 -5.02
C ILE A 58 1.92 10.03 -4.67
N GLY A 59 1.37 8.90 -5.11
CA GLY A 59 2.08 7.62 -5.14
C GLY A 59 2.99 7.52 -6.35
N MET A 60 4.18 6.93 -6.18
CA MET A 60 5.08 6.58 -7.28
C MET A 60 5.42 5.10 -7.20
N ALA A 61 4.99 4.33 -8.19
CA ALA A 61 5.18 2.88 -8.23
C ALA A 61 5.08 2.36 -9.68
N GLY A 62 5.76 1.25 -9.96
CA GLY A 62 5.77 0.59 -11.27
C GLY A 62 6.07 -0.90 -11.10
N GLY A 63 5.72 -1.71 -12.09
CA GLY A 63 5.92 -3.15 -12.12
C GLY A 63 4.65 -3.97 -11.83
N ARG A 64 4.55 -5.15 -12.46
CA ARG A 64 3.43 -6.08 -12.32
C ARG A 64 3.15 -6.45 -10.86
N GLU A 65 4.20 -6.66 -10.08
CA GLU A 65 4.11 -7.02 -8.66
C GLU A 65 3.53 -5.92 -7.78
N LYS A 66 3.45 -4.67 -8.29
CA LYS A 66 2.88 -3.53 -7.56
C LYS A 66 1.42 -3.26 -7.88
N VAL A 67 0.84 -3.88 -8.91
CA VAL A 67 -0.52 -3.58 -9.39
C VAL A 67 -1.57 -3.72 -8.27
N ALA A 68 -1.55 -4.81 -7.50
CA ALA A 68 -2.48 -5.00 -6.39
C ALA A 68 -2.27 -3.97 -5.27
N GLY A 69 -1.01 -3.64 -4.96
CA GLY A 69 -0.66 -2.61 -3.98
C GLY A 69 -1.09 -1.20 -4.41
N ILE A 70 -0.92 -0.86 -5.68
CA ILE A 70 -1.34 0.43 -6.26
C ILE A 70 -2.86 0.57 -6.15
N VAL A 71 -3.61 -0.42 -6.65
CA VAL A 71 -5.08 -0.41 -6.58
C VAL A 71 -5.57 -0.39 -5.14
N GLY A 72 -4.93 -1.17 -4.25
CA GLY A 72 -5.22 -1.20 -2.82
C GLY A 72 -4.99 0.17 -2.15
N ALA A 73 -3.87 0.84 -2.44
CA ALA A 73 -3.55 2.15 -1.88
C ALA A 73 -4.57 3.22 -2.30
N THR A 74 -4.96 3.22 -3.58
CA THR A 74 -6.00 4.10 -4.11
C THR A 74 -7.35 3.82 -3.44
N ARG A 75 -7.76 2.56 -3.31
CA ARG A 75 -9.00 2.17 -2.60
C ARG A 75 -8.98 2.57 -1.12
N ALA A 76 -7.83 2.48 -0.47
CA ALA A 76 -7.64 2.89 0.93
C ALA A 76 -7.68 4.43 1.12
N GLY A 77 -7.64 5.19 0.02
CA GLY A 77 -7.54 6.65 0.04
C GLY A 77 -6.20 7.16 0.57
N LEU A 78 -5.15 6.33 0.50
CA LEU A 78 -3.81 6.69 0.99
C LEU A 78 -2.97 7.41 -0.06
N ILE A 79 -3.40 7.36 -1.32
CA ILE A 79 -2.91 8.18 -2.44
C ILE A 79 -4.14 8.64 -3.25
N ASP A 80 -4.04 9.81 -3.87
CA ASP A 80 -5.07 10.36 -4.77
C ASP A 80 -4.56 10.55 -6.20
N SER A 81 -3.24 10.50 -6.39
CA SER A 81 -2.56 10.68 -7.66
C SER A 81 -1.47 9.62 -7.80
N LEU A 82 -1.19 9.17 -9.03
CA LEU A 82 -0.21 8.13 -9.31
C LEU A 82 0.74 8.56 -10.44
N VAL A 83 2.04 8.40 -10.20
CA VAL A 83 3.09 8.40 -11.22
C VAL A 83 3.54 6.95 -11.45
N THR A 84 3.39 6.47 -12.68
CA THR A 84 3.71 5.09 -13.07
C THR A 84 4.05 5.01 -14.55
N ASP A 85 4.56 3.87 -15.02
CA ASP A 85 4.78 3.59 -16.44
C ASP A 85 3.51 3.10 -17.15
N GLU A 86 3.51 3.16 -18.48
CA GLU A 86 2.36 2.80 -19.32
C GLU A 86 1.91 1.34 -19.11
N GLU A 87 2.86 0.40 -18.96
CA GLU A 87 2.55 -1.02 -18.79
C GLU A 87 1.79 -1.25 -17.47
N THR A 88 2.29 -0.67 -16.38
CA THR A 88 1.70 -0.75 -15.05
C THR A 88 0.34 -0.06 -14.99
N ALA A 89 0.20 1.11 -15.61
CA ALA A 89 -1.08 1.82 -15.71
C ALA A 89 -2.16 0.95 -16.39
N ASN A 90 -1.83 0.35 -17.54
CA ASN A 90 -2.74 -0.53 -18.26
C ASN A 90 -3.14 -1.76 -17.44
N MET A 91 -2.21 -2.36 -16.69
CA MET A 91 -2.54 -3.47 -15.78
C MET A 91 -3.48 -3.04 -14.64
N CYS A 92 -3.27 -1.86 -14.06
CA CYS A 92 -4.15 -1.31 -13.03
C CYS A 92 -5.57 -1.08 -13.56
N ILE A 93 -5.72 -0.51 -14.75
CA ILE A 93 -7.03 -0.30 -15.41
C ILE A 93 -7.75 -1.63 -15.57
N ARG A 94 -7.09 -2.64 -16.16
CA ARG A 94 -7.68 -3.98 -16.35
C ARG A 94 -8.11 -4.63 -15.04
N MET A 95 -7.33 -4.47 -13.97
CA MET A 95 -7.67 -5.01 -12.65
C MET A 95 -8.91 -4.33 -12.07
N VAL A 96 -9.07 -3.03 -12.26
CA VAL A 96 -10.22 -2.27 -11.76
C VAL A 96 -11.49 -2.59 -12.54
N GLU A 97 -11.42 -2.73 -13.86
CA GLU A 97 -12.56 -3.08 -14.71
C GLU A 97 -13.07 -4.52 -14.50
N ALA A 98 -12.22 -5.40 -13.98
CA ALA A 98 -12.56 -6.80 -13.72
C ALA A 98 -13.19 -7.05 -12.34
N ALA A 99 -13.23 -6.02 -11.47
CA ALA A 99 -13.74 -6.10 -10.09
C ALA A 99 -15.20 -5.63 -9.98
#